data_AF-A0A2Z6MTD9-F1
#
_entry.id   AF-A0A2Z6MTD9-F1
#
_cell.length_a   1.000
_cell.length_b   1.000
_cell.length_c   1.000
_cell.angle_alpha   90.00
_cell.angle_beta   90.00
_cell.angle_gamma   90.00
#
_symmetry.space_group_name_H-M   'P 1'
#
loop_
_entity.id
_entity.type
_entity.pdbx_description
1 polymer ?
#
loop_
_entity_poly.entity_id
_entity_poly.type
_entity_poly.pdbx_seq_one_letter_code
_entity_poly.pdbx_strand_id
1 'polypeptide(L)'
;MEAVVVDVGSKLLKAGFAIPDQTPGMIIPTQMKQMLDDGSITYGSPVDDVTIDPVANKEYLVQLMFENFKISGFYASEQSVLSLYAVGRISGCTVDIGHGKIDIVLVIEGAVHHLGSRRFEFGGTNLTNFLSQEHGKSNPQVNISMSDVEKIKEQYSCSVEDELAYQKTQYSCPVEKHTLPDGQVCFPNSMIVLTCDTD
;
A
#
# COMPACT_ATOMS: atom_id res chain seq x y z
N MET A 1 -22.45 19.77 10.05
CA MET A 1 -21.16 19.93 9.37
C MET A 1 -20.59 18.54 9.24
N GLU A 2 -20.41 18.05 8.02
CA GLU A 2 -19.93 16.69 7.79
C GLU A 2 -18.40 16.71 7.75
N ALA A 3 -17.77 15.82 8.51
CA ALA A 3 -16.32 15.65 8.46
C ALA A 3 -15.96 14.73 7.28
N VAL A 4 -14.83 15.02 6.64
CA VAL A 4 -14.26 14.19 5.58
C VAL A 4 -13.03 13.50 6.14
N VAL A 5 -12.95 12.18 5.94
CA VAL A 5 -11.78 11.35 6.26
C VAL A 5 -10.99 11.15 4.98
N VAL A 6 -9.68 11.39 5.04
CA VAL A 6 -8.76 11.18 3.93
C VAL A 6 -7.59 10.32 4.42
N ASP A 7 -7.46 9.12 3.86
CA ASP A 7 -6.34 8.19 4.06
C ASP A 7 -5.42 8.28 2.84
N VAL A 8 -4.25 8.89 3.01
CA VAL A 8 -3.25 9.08 1.95
C VAL A 8 -2.25 7.94 2.01
N GLY A 9 -2.56 6.83 1.35
CA GLY A 9 -1.66 5.71 1.17
C GLY A 9 -0.58 6.00 0.11
N SER A 10 0.48 5.20 0.12
CA SER A 10 1.59 5.29 -0.85
C SER A 10 1.18 5.05 -2.30
N LYS A 11 0.18 4.19 -2.53
CA LYS A 11 -0.38 3.90 -3.87
C LYS A 11 -1.76 4.50 -4.09
N LEU A 12 -2.61 4.45 -3.06
CA LEU A 12 -4.01 4.83 -3.16
C LEU A 12 -4.33 5.90 -2.12
N LEU A 13 -4.99 6.96 -2.56
CA LEU A 13 -5.67 7.92 -1.72
C LEU A 13 -7.13 7.50 -1.61
N LYS A 14 -7.61 7.35 -0.38
CA LYS A 14 -9.01 7.02 -0.07
C LYS A 14 -9.63 8.20 0.66
N ALA A 15 -10.83 8.60 0.25
CA ALA A 15 -11.57 9.67 0.90
C ALA A 15 -13.05 9.35 1.00
N GLY A 16 -13.69 9.84 2.06
CA GLY A 16 -15.12 9.67 2.28
C GLY A 16 -15.63 10.54 3.43
N PHE A 17 -16.95 10.62 3.56
CA PHE A 17 -17.56 11.25 4.73
C PHE A 17 -17.38 10.38 5.96
N ALA A 18 -17.25 11.01 7.13
CA ALA A 18 -17.09 10.35 8.43
C ALA A 18 -18.42 9.74 8.92
N ILE A 19 -18.91 8.75 8.18
CA ILE A 19 -20.14 8.01 8.47
C ILE A 19 -19.74 6.61 8.95
N PRO A 20 -20.26 6.15 10.11
CA PRO A 20 -19.96 4.81 10.61
C PRO A 20 -20.29 3.72 9.59
N ASP A 21 -19.44 2.70 9.54
CA ASP A 21 -19.61 1.49 8.72
C ASP A 21 -19.73 1.73 7.19
N GLN A 22 -19.32 2.91 6.71
CA GLN A 22 -19.34 3.23 5.29
C GLN A 22 -17.94 3.07 4.66
N THR A 23 -17.91 2.42 3.49
CA THR A 23 -16.70 2.36 2.65
C THR A 23 -16.37 3.74 2.07
N PRO A 24 -15.08 4.07 1.85
CA PRO A 24 -14.69 5.35 1.27
C PRO A 24 -15.40 5.60 -0.07
N GLY A 25 -15.95 6.79 -0.25
CA GLY A 25 -16.68 7.17 -1.46
C GLY A 25 -15.78 7.42 -2.66
N MET A 26 -14.48 7.64 -2.43
CA MET A 26 -13.49 7.88 -3.46
C MET A 26 -12.21 7.10 -3.17
N ILE A 27 -11.70 6.38 -4.16
CA ILE A 27 -10.40 5.71 -4.14
C ILE A 27 -9.69 6.06 -5.45
N ILE A 28 -8.57 6.77 -5.37
CA ILE A 28 -7.80 7.20 -6.55
C ILE A 28 -6.32 6.87 -6.36
N PRO A 29 -5.54 6.67 -7.44
CA PRO A 29 -4.09 6.56 -7.34
C PRO A 29 -3.47 7.82 -6.75
N THR A 30 -2.51 7.67 -5.84
CA THR A 30 -1.80 8.79 -5.20
C THR A 30 -0.87 9.52 -6.17
N GLN A 31 -0.32 8.79 -7.16
CA GLN A 31 0.55 9.38 -8.18
C GLN A 31 -0.26 10.23 -9.16
N MET A 32 0.05 11.52 -9.22
CA MET A 32 -0.52 12.44 -10.19
C MET A 32 0.42 12.60 -11.40
N LYS A 33 -0.16 12.59 -12.60
CA LYS A 33 0.55 12.92 -13.83
C LYS A 33 0.52 14.44 -14.02
N GLN A 34 1.69 15.06 -14.11
CA GLN A 34 1.80 16.46 -14.45
C GLN A 34 2.00 16.57 -15.97
N MET A 35 1.17 17.39 -16.62
CA MET A 35 1.42 17.77 -18.01
C MET A 35 2.28 19.03 -18.00
N LEU A 36 3.44 18.95 -18.65
CA LEU A 36 4.27 20.11 -18.91
C LEU A 36 3.72 20.89 -20.11
N ASP A 37 4.07 22.17 -20.19
CA ASP A 37 3.60 23.10 -21.24
C ASP A 37 4.00 22.65 -22.66
N ASP A 38 4.98 21.75 -22.79
CA ASP A 38 5.41 21.14 -24.06
C ASP A 38 4.59 19.89 -24.45
N GLY A 39 3.58 19.53 -23.66
CA GLY A 39 2.74 18.35 -23.87
C GLY A 39 3.36 17.03 -23.38
N SER A 40 4.57 17.06 -22.80
CA SER A 40 5.16 15.90 -22.15
C SER A 40 4.50 15.62 -20.80
N ILE A 41 4.32 14.34 -20.49
CA ILE A 41 3.73 13.89 -19.22
C ILE A 41 4.88 13.48 -18.31
N THR A 42 5.10 14.22 -17.23
CA THR A 42 5.97 13.80 -16.15
C THR A 42 5.14 13.16 -15.03
N TYR A 43 5.70 12.11 -14.43
CA TYR A 43 5.16 11.59 -13.18
C TYR A 43 5.67 12.54 -12.10
N GLY A 44 4.83 13.49 -11.70
CA GLY A 44 5.15 14.34 -10.56
C GLY A 44 5.14 13.44 -9.33
N SER A 45 6.31 13.03 -8.84
CA SER A 45 6.39 12.69 -7.42
C SER A 45 6.25 14.01 -6.68
N PRO A 46 5.19 14.23 -5.89
CA PRO A 46 5.01 15.54 -5.27
C PRO A 46 6.08 15.87 -4.22
N VAL A 47 7.01 14.94 -3.88
CA VAL A 47 7.91 15.10 -2.73
C VAL A 47 9.23 14.30 -2.84
N ASP A 48 9.82 14.10 -4.02
CA ASP A 48 11.05 13.27 -4.11
C ASP A 48 12.35 13.98 -3.68
N ASP A 49 12.36 15.30 -3.47
CA ASP A 49 13.65 16.01 -3.30
C ASP A 49 13.67 17.14 -2.28
N VAL A 50 12.86 17.03 -1.22
CA VAL A 50 13.05 17.90 -0.07
C VAL A 50 13.03 17.05 1.19
N THR A 51 14.20 16.87 1.79
CA THR A 51 14.37 16.37 3.15
C THR A 51 13.83 17.42 4.12
N ILE A 52 12.52 17.62 4.10
CA ILE A 52 11.80 18.54 4.98
C ILE A 52 11.65 17.81 6.30
N ASP A 53 11.98 18.52 7.39
CA ASP A 53 11.70 18.08 8.75
C ASP A 53 10.24 17.57 8.83
N PRO A 54 9.97 16.40 9.44
CA PRO A 54 8.61 15.90 9.65
C PRO A 54 7.66 16.93 10.27
N VAL A 55 8.18 17.86 11.09
CA VAL A 55 7.42 18.98 11.66
C VAL A 55 7.05 19.99 10.59
N ALA A 56 8.01 20.44 9.77
CA ALA A 56 7.75 21.40 8.71
C ALA A 56 6.79 20.86 7.64
N ASN A 57 6.80 19.55 7.38
CA ASN A 57 5.80 18.90 6.52
C ASN A 57 4.37 18.99 7.08
N LYS A 58 4.21 18.80 8.39
CA LYS A 58 2.90 18.93 9.06
C LYS A 58 2.42 20.38 9.07
N GLU A 59 3.32 21.34 9.31
CA GLU A 59 3.00 22.77 9.27
C GLU A 59 2.55 23.20 7.88
N TYR A 60 3.29 22.80 6.84
CA TYR A 60 2.92 23.09 5.45
C TYR A 60 1.55 22.51 5.08
N LEU A 61 1.27 21.27 5.48
CA LEU A 61 -0.03 20.64 5.24
C LEU A 61 -1.18 21.43 5.91
N VAL A 62 -1.00 21.82 7.17
CA VAL A 62 -2.00 22.61 7.91
C VAL A 62 -2.20 23.97 7.23
N GLN A 63 -1.11 24.65 6.87
CA GLN A 63 -1.17 25.93 6.17
C GLN A 63 -1.95 25.80 4.86
N LEU A 64 -1.60 24.82 4.02
CA LEU A 64 -2.27 24.56 2.75
C LEU A 64 -3.77 24.33 2.93
N MET A 65 -4.15 23.54 3.93
CA MET A 65 -5.55 23.19 4.22
C MET A 65 -6.38 24.40 4.68
N PHE A 66 -5.84 25.26 5.54
CA PHE A 66 -6.55 26.45 6.00
C PHE A 66 -6.48 27.62 5.02
N GLU A 67 -5.34 27.85 4.38
CA GLU A 67 -5.14 29.00 3.49
C GLU A 67 -5.74 28.78 2.11
N ASN A 68 -5.56 27.60 1.52
CA ASN A 68 -6.03 27.34 0.15
C ASN A 68 -7.42 26.69 0.14
N PHE A 69 -7.62 25.67 0.96
CA PHE A 69 -8.89 24.92 0.98
C PHE A 69 -9.94 25.50 1.93
N LYS A 70 -9.58 26.49 2.76
CA LYS A 70 -10.49 27.24 3.64
C LYS A 70 -11.35 26.34 4.55
N ILE A 71 -10.78 25.25 5.06
CA ILE A 71 -11.50 24.33 5.95
C ILE A 71 -11.71 24.93 7.35
N SER A 72 -12.77 24.52 8.04
CA SER A 72 -13.10 25.04 9.38
C SER A 72 -12.38 24.33 10.53
N GLY A 73 -11.87 23.12 10.29
CA GLY A 73 -11.16 22.33 11.29
C GLY A 73 -10.34 21.24 10.63
N PHE A 74 -9.19 20.92 11.23
CA PHE A 74 -8.26 19.91 10.76
C PHE A 74 -7.83 19.02 11.92
N TYR A 75 -7.76 17.72 11.68
CA TYR A 75 -7.23 16.76 12.65
C TYR A 75 -6.42 15.70 11.91
N ALA A 76 -5.17 15.51 12.32
CA ALA A 76 -4.30 14.47 11.83
C ALA A 76 -4.19 13.37 12.90
N SER A 77 -4.38 12.13 12.49
CA SER A 77 -4.29 10.96 13.38
C SER A 77 -3.38 9.91 12.77
N GLU A 78 -2.72 9.13 13.62
CA GLU A 78 -1.85 8.05 13.19
C GLU A 78 -2.68 6.85 12.72
N GLN A 79 -2.35 6.32 11.53
CA GLN A 79 -3.10 5.24 10.89
C GLN A 79 -3.23 4.01 11.79
N SER A 80 -2.17 3.67 12.52
CA SER A 80 -2.14 2.57 13.50
C SER A 80 -3.14 2.75 14.65
N VAL A 81 -3.31 3.97 15.16
CA VAL A 81 -4.28 4.26 16.22
C VAL A 81 -5.70 4.12 15.68
N LEU A 82 -5.96 4.64 14.48
CA LEU A 82 -7.26 4.50 13.81
C LEU A 82 -7.62 3.04 13.55
N SER A 83 -6.65 2.21 13.12
CA SER A 83 -6.85 0.78 12.92
C SER A 83 -7.24 0.04 14.20
N LEU A 84 -6.65 0.40 15.35
CA LEU A 84 -7.06 -0.18 16.64
C LEU A 84 -8.46 0.26 17.06
N TYR A 85 -8.78 1.55 16.85
CA TYR A 85 -10.10 2.09 17.14
C TYR A 85 -11.19 1.42 16.29
N ALA A 86 -10.91 1.09 15.04
CA ALA A 86 -11.84 0.35 14.17
C ALA A 86 -12.20 -1.04 14.74
N VAL A 87 -11.31 -1.66 15.53
CA VAL A 87 -11.54 -2.95 16.22
C VAL A 87 -12.04 -2.75 17.66
N GLY A 88 -12.29 -1.51 18.09
CA GLY A 88 -12.77 -1.18 19.43
C GLY A 88 -11.73 -1.37 20.53
N ARG A 89 -10.44 -1.30 20.21
CA ARG A 89 -9.34 -1.39 21.19
C ARG A 89 -8.58 -0.07 21.28
N ILE A 90 -8.12 0.28 22.47
CA ILE A 90 -7.31 1.49 22.71
C ILE A 90 -5.82 1.21 22.94
N SER A 91 -5.47 -0.06 23.19
CA SER A 91 -4.09 -0.50 23.40
C SER A 91 -3.85 -1.81 22.63
N GLY A 92 -2.67 -1.94 22.03
CA GLY A 92 -2.29 -3.11 21.25
C GLY A 92 -1.06 -2.85 20.38
N CYS A 93 -0.63 -3.89 19.66
CA CYS A 93 0.36 -3.78 18.60
C CYS A 93 -0.36 -3.87 17.25
N THR A 94 -0.12 -2.91 16.37
CA THR A 94 -0.60 -2.96 14.99
C THR A 94 0.54 -3.27 14.05
N VAL A 95 0.30 -4.16 13.12
CA VAL A 95 1.19 -4.43 11.99
C VAL A 95 0.45 -4.02 10.73
N ASP A 96 0.86 -2.90 10.14
CA ASP A 96 0.29 -2.37 8.90
C ASP A 96 1.25 -2.63 7.73
N ILE A 97 0.83 -3.47 6.79
CA ILE A 97 1.61 -3.86 5.62
C ILE A 97 0.99 -3.17 4.40
N GLY A 98 1.58 -2.05 4.01
CA GLY A 98 1.13 -1.24 2.88
C GLY A 98 1.83 -1.58 1.56
N HIS A 99 1.57 -0.76 0.55
CA HIS A 99 2.22 -0.89 -0.75
C HIS A 99 3.72 -0.54 -0.67
N GLY A 100 4.10 0.58 -0.05
CA GLY A 100 5.51 1.01 0.02
C GLY A 100 6.23 0.83 1.37
N LYS A 101 5.51 0.43 2.44
CA LYS A 101 6.09 0.36 3.79
C LYS A 101 5.36 -0.66 4.66
N ILE A 102 6.07 -1.14 5.69
CA ILE A 102 5.52 -1.91 6.81
C ILE A 102 5.75 -1.11 8.09
N ASP A 103 4.69 -0.88 8.84
CA ASP A 103 4.73 -0.20 10.13
C ASP A 103 4.30 -1.16 11.24
N ILE A 104 5.19 -1.43 12.18
CA ILE A 104 4.92 -2.17 13.42
C ILE A 104 4.87 -1.13 14.54
N VAL A 105 3.67 -0.83 15.02
CA VAL A 105 3.44 0.27 15.94
C VAL A 105 2.79 -0.24 17.21
N LEU A 106 3.40 0.11 18.34
CA LEU A 106 2.84 -0.16 19.66
C LEU A 106 1.99 1.03 20.09
N VAL A 107 0.74 0.79 20.44
CA VAL A 107 -0.19 1.79 20.95
C VAL A 107 -0.59 1.43 22.38
N ILE A 108 -0.42 2.38 23.29
CA ILE A 108 -0.76 2.26 24.71
C ILE A 108 -1.71 3.39 25.04
N GLU A 109 -2.95 3.06 25.41
CA GLU A 109 -3.99 4.00 25.83
C GLU A 109 -4.24 5.12 24.79
N GLY A 110 -4.28 4.76 23.51
CA GLY A 110 -4.51 5.68 22.40
C GLY A 110 -3.29 6.51 21.98
N ALA A 111 -2.13 6.34 22.65
CA ALA A 111 -0.88 7.00 22.32
C ALA A 111 0.11 6.03 21.66
N VAL A 112 0.81 6.51 20.63
CA VAL A 112 1.87 5.74 19.97
C VAL A 112 3.12 5.71 20.84
N HIS A 113 3.64 4.52 21.09
CA HIS A 113 4.90 4.31 21.77
C HIS A 113 6.05 4.23 20.76
N HIS A 114 6.64 5.38 20.44
CA HIS A 114 7.65 5.52 19.39
C HIS A 114 8.90 4.64 19.59
N LEU A 115 9.38 4.47 20.82
CA LEU A 115 10.59 3.67 21.11
C LEU A 115 10.41 2.17 20.80
N GLY A 116 9.20 1.65 20.99
CA GLY A 116 8.84 0.26 20.68
C GLY A 116 8.32 0.05 19.27
N SER A 117 8.16 1.12 18.49
CA SER A 117 7.68 1.04 17.12
C SER A 117 8.84 0.86 16.14
N ARG A 118 8.57 0.21 15.01
CA ARG A 118 9.54 -0.05 13.93
C ARG A 118 8.86 0.19 12.59
N ARG A 119 9.59 0.81 11.67
CA ARG A 119 9.16 1.05 10.30
C ARG A 119 10.17 0.44 9.35
N PHE A 120 9.68 -0.26 8.34
CA PHE A 120 10.47 -0.85 7.28
C PHE A 120 10.03 -0.27 5.94
N GLU A 121 10.99 0.15 5.12
CA GLU A 121 10.77 0.61 3.74
C GLU A 121 10.66 -0.60 2.79
N PHE A 122 9.81 -1.54 3.18
CA PHE A 122 9.50 -2.75 2.45
C PHE A 122 7.98 -2.88 2.38
N GLY A 123 7.44 -3.34 1.26
CA GLY A 123 6.00 -3.53 1.12
C GLY A 123 5.61 -4.25 -0.18
N GLY A 124 4.35 -4.09 -0.57
CA GLY A 124 3.81 -4.67 -1.80
C GLY A 124 4.56 -4.29 -3.09
N THR A 125 5.21 -3.13 -3.17
CA THR A 125 6.04 -2.72 -4.32
C THR A 125 7.26 -3.63 -4.44
N ASN A 126 7.96 -3.92 -3.33
CA ASN A 126 9.14 -4.78 -3.33
C ASN A 126 8.78 -6.20 -3.79
N LEU A 127 7.63 -6.72 -3.32
CA LEU A 127 7.12 -8.01 -3.77
C LEU A 127 6.81 -7.98 -5.27
N THR A 128 6.17 -6.93 -5.76
CA THR A 128 5.88 -6.77 -7.21
C THR A 128 7.17 -6.73 -8.04
N ASN A 129 8.20 -6.01 -7.57
CA ASN A 129 9.52 -5.95 -8.21
C ASN A 129 10.18 -7.33 -8.26
N PHE A 130 10.15 -8.08 -7.16
CA PHE A 130 10.69 -9.43 -7.09
C PHE A 130 10.03 -10.36 -8.11
N LEU A 131 8.69 -10.32 -8.19
CA LEU A 131 7.92 -11.12 -9.14
C LEU A 131 8.22 -10.75 -10.59
N SER A 132 8.38 -9.46 -10.87
CA SER A 132 8.76 -9.02 -12.20
C SER A 132 10.14 -9.56 -12.61
N GLN A 133 11.10 -9.63 -11.66
CA GLN A 133 12.43 -10.17 -11.92
C GLN A 133 12.41 -11.69 -12.15
N GLU A 134 11.70 -12.44 -11.30
CA GLU A 134 11.58 -13.90 -11.43
C GLU A 134 10.82 -14.31 -12.70
N HIS A 135 9.79 -13.53 -13.06
CA HIS A 135 9.10 -13.71 -14.33
C HIS A 135 10.03 -13.47 -15.52
N GLY A 136 10.86 -12.41 -15.50
CA GLY A 136 11.82 -12.13 -16.56
C GLY A 136 12.88 -13.22 -16.73
N LYS A 137 13.30 -13.88 -15.64
CA LYS A 137 14.21 -15.04 -15.69
C LYS A 137 13.54 -16.28 -16.31
N SER A 138 12.30 -16.53 -15.93
CA SER A 138 11.55 -17.72 -16.38
C SER A 138 11.06 -17.60 -17.83
N ASN A 139 10.66 -16.39 -18.26
CA ASN A 139 10.10 -16.11 -19.58
C ASN A 139 10.76 -14.88 -20.23
N PRO A 140 11.98 -14.99 -20.78
CA PRO A 140 12.72 -13.85 -21.34
C PRO A 140 12.07 -13.18 -22.55
N GLN A 141 11.09 -13.84 -23.19
CA GLN A 141 10.42 -13.34 -24.39
C GLN A 141 9.17 -12.52 -24.11
N VAL A 142 8.63 -12.56 -22.89
CA VAL A 142 7.37 -11.89 -22.54
C VAL A 142 7.68 -10.67 -21.67
N ASN A 143 7.49 -9.48 -22.22
CA ASN A 143 7.64 -8.23 -21.47
C ASN A 143 6.30 -7.88 -20.81
N ILE A 144 6.22 -8.11 -19.50
CA ILE A 144 5.02 -7.81 -18.71
C ILE A 144 5.14 -6.43 -18.07
N SER A 145 4.08 -5.63 -18.13
CA SER A 145 4.03 -4.34 -17.44
C SER A 145 3.99 -4.52 -15.92
N MET A 146 4.59 -3.60 -15.16
CA MET A 146 4.55 -3.67 -13.69
C MET A 146 3.13 -3.70 -13.11
N SER A 147 2.18 -3.04 -13.78
CA SER A 147 0.76 -3.08 -13.39
C SER A 147 0.13 -4.45 -13.57
N ASP A 148 0.56 -5.24 -14.56
CA ASP A 148 0.01 -6.58 -14.79
C ASP A 148 0.66 -7.60 -13.84
N VAL A 149 1.96 -7.46 -13.54
CA VAL A 149 2.61 -8.24 -12.47
C VAL A 149 1.92 -8.00 -11.14
N GLU A 150 1.50 -6.77 -10.87
CA GLU A 150 0.77 -6.45 -9.64
C GLU A 150 -0.62 -7.09 -9.59
N LYS A 151 -1.36 -7.10 -10.70
CA LYS A 151 -2.65 -7.83 -10.78
C LYS A 151 -2.45 -9.33 -10.58
N ILE A 152 -1.40 -9.90 -11.18
CA ILE A 152 -1.05 -11.31 -11.01
C ILE A 152 -0.75 -11.60 -9.54
N LYS A 153 0.05 -10.74 -8.88
CA LYS A 153 0.29 -10.83 -7.43
C LYS A 153 -1.03 -10.79 -6.64
N GLU A 154 -1.88 -9.79 -6.87
CA GLU A 154 -3.14 -9.64 -6.14
C GLU A 154 -4.13 -10.79 -6.40
N GLN A 155 -4.09 -11.42 -7.58
CA GLN A 155 -4.99 -12.50 -7.97
C GLN A 155 -4.51 -13.89 -7.55
N TYR A 156 -3.20 -14.15 -7.58
CA TYR A 156 -2.63 -15.50 -7.41
C TYR A 156 -1.71 -15.66 -6.20
N SER A 157 -1.39 -14.60 -5.46
CA SER A 157 -0.64 -14.74 -4.21
C SER A 157 -1.53 -15.28 -3.09
N CYS A 158 -1.00 -16.21 -2.30
CA CYS A 158 -1.62 -16.68 -1.07
C CYS A 158 -0.61 -16.73 0.08
N SER A 159 -1.11 -16.54 1.29
CA SER A 159 -0.34 -16.76 2.51
C SER A 159 -0.64 -18.16 3.04
N VAL A 160 0.40 -18.85 3.52
CA VAL A 160 0.29 -20.14 4.22
C VAL A 160 0.90 -20.02 5.60
N GLU A 161 0.32 -20.73 6.55
CA GLU A 161 0.69 -20.62 7.97
C GLU A 161 1.94 -21.42 8.34
N ASP A 162 2.23 -22.50 7.61
CA ASP A 162 3.27 -23.46 7.97
C ASP A 162 3.97 -24.02 6.71
N GLU A 163 5.21 -24.47 6.87
CA GLU A 163 6.03 -25.05 5.81
C GLU A 163 5.37 -26.31 5.20
N LEU A 164 4.66 -27.08 6.04
CA LEU A 164 3.88 -28.23 5.60
C LEU A 164 2.69 -27.84 4.72
N ALA A 165 2.08 -26.68 4.98
CA ALA A 165 1.00 -26.13 4.16
C ALA A 165 1.55 -25.50 2.86
N TYR A 166 2.73 -24.89 2.91
CA TYR A 166 3.47 -24.42 1.74
C TYR A 166 3.71 -25.56 0.76
N GLN A 167 4.31 -26.66 1.23
CA GLN A 167 4.63 -27.81 0.38
C GLN A 167 3.36 -28.40 -0.24
N LYS A 168 2.30 -28.61 0.57
CA LYS A 168 1.01 -29.10 0.05
C LYS A 168 0.47 -28.21 -1.07
N THR A 169 0.48 -26.89 -0.86
CA THR A 169 -0.03 -25.91 -1.83
C THR A 169 0.82 -25.88 -3.10
N GLN A 170 2.13 -26.03 -2.97
CA GLN A 170 3.06 -26.11 -4.11
C GLN A 170 2.78 -27.34 -5.00
N TYR A 171 2.42 -28.48 -4.41
CA TYR A 171 2.12 -29.71 -5.16
C TYR A 171 0.65 -29.81 -5.63
N SER A 172 -0.29 -29.17 -4.94
CA SER A 172 -1.72 -29.29 -5.23
C SER A 172 -2.27 -28.23 -6.17
N CYS A 173 -1.55 -27.12 -6.39
CA CYS A 173 -2.06 -26.00 -7.16
C CYS A 173 -1.97 -26.29 -8.68
N PRO A 174 -3.09 -26.26 -9.43
CA PRO A 174 -3.04 -26.36 -10.89
C PRO A 174 -2.29 -25.15 -11.45
N VAL A 175 -1.53 -25.35 -12.53
CA VAL A 175 -0.93 -24.23 -13.27
C VAL A 175 -2.08 -23.42 -13.91
N GLU A 176 -2.49 -22.34 -13.24
CA GLU A 176 -3.50 -21.44 -13.78
C GLU A 176 -2.93 -20.60 -14.93
N LYS A 177 -3.72 -20.41 -15.98
CA LYS A 177 -3.34 -19.63 -17.16
C LYS A 177 -3.83 -18.20 -16.99
N HIS A 178 -2.92 -17.24 -16.98
CA HIS A 178 -3.27 -15.83 -17.01
C HIS A 178 -3.15 -15.29 -18.43
N THR A 179 -4.19 -14.64 -18.94
CA THR A 179 -4.14 -13.99 -20.25
C THR A 179 -3.84 -12.51 -20.05
N LEU A 180 -2.70 -12.07 -20.59
CA LEU A 180 -2.27 -10.68 -20.55
C LEU A 180 -3.17 -9.80 -21.44
N PRO A 181 -3.17 -8.47 -21.24
CA PRO A 181 -3.98 -7.54 -22.03
C PRO A 181 -3.70 -7.58 -23.54
N ASP A 182 -2.51 -8.04 -23.95
CA ASP A 182 -2.09 -8.21 -25.35
C ASP A 182 -2.51 -9.57 -25.95
N GLY A 183 -3.20 -10.41 -25.18
CA GLY A 183 -3.64 -11.76 -25.57
C GLY A 183 -2.58 -12.84 -25.38
N GLN A 184 -1.38 -12.52 -24.89
CA GLN A 184 -0.37 -13.54 -24.57
C GLN A 184 -0.76 -14.30 -23.29
N VAL A 185 -0.54 -15.61 -23.30
CA VAL A 185 -0.83 -16.46 -22.13
C VAL A 185 0.45 -16.62 -21.32
N CYS A 186 0.43 -16.07 -20.11
CA CYS A 186 1.47 -16.27 -19.12
C CYS A 186 1.08 -17.42 -18.19
N PHE A 187 2.04 -18.31 -17.95
CA PHE A 187 1.95 -19.30 -16.89
C PHE A 187 2.68 -18.72 -15.68
N PRO A 188 1.97 -18.22 -14.64
CA PRO A 188 2.60 -18.01 -13.34
C PRO A 188 3.14 -19.36 -12.86
N ASN A 189 4.44 -19.59 -13.07
CA ASN A 189 5.12 -20.78 -12.57
C ASN A 189 5.03 -20.75 -11.06
N SER A 190 4.24 -21.67 -10.49
CA SER A 190 4.01 -21.88 -9.05
C SER A 190 3.53 -20.62 -8.32
N MET A 191 2.32 -20.72 -7.77
CA MET A 191 1.71 -19.79 -6.82
C MET A 191 2.77 -19.12 -5.93
N ILE A 192 2.71 -17.79 -5.81
CA ILE A 192 3.63 -17.04 -4.96
C ILE A 192 3.17 -17.26 -3.53
N VAL A 193 3.69 -18.31 -2.93
CA VAL A 193 3.39 -18.66 -1.56
C VAL A 193 4.44 -17.99 -0.68
N LEU A 194 4.02 -17.05 0.15
CA LEU A 194 4.88 -16.45 1.16
C LEU A 194 4.69 -17.25 2.46
N THR A 195 5.76 -17.87 2.95
CA THR A 195 5.80 -18.40 4.31
C THR A 195 6.14 -17.27 5.27
N CYS A 196 5.43 -17.21 6.39
CA CYS A 196 5.97 -16.52 7.55
C CYS A 196 6.88 -17.52 8.25
N ASP A 197 8.19 -17.35 8.09
CA ASP A 197 9.14 -18.08 8.94
C ASP A 197 8.94 -17.59 10.38
N THR A 198 8.28 -18.41 11.19
CA THR A 198 8.21 -18.24 12.63
C THR A 198 9.40 -18.96 13.25
N ASP A 199 10.52 -18.26 13.39
CA ASP A 199 11.60 -18.66 14.30
C ASP A 199 11.17 -18.48 15.77
#